data_AF-A0A967HN46-F1
#
_entry.id   AF-A0A967HN46-F1
#
_cell.length_a   1.000
_cell.length_b   1.000
_cell.length_c   1.000
_cell.angle_alpha   90.00
_cell.angle_beta   90.00
_cell.angle_gamma   90.00
#
_symmetry.space_group_name_H-M   'P 1'
#
loop_
_entity.id
_entity.type
_entity.pdbx_description
1 polymer ?
#
loop_
_entity_poly.entity_id
_entity_poly.type
_entity_poly.pdbx_seq_one_letter_code
_entity_poly.pdbx_strand_id
1 'polypeptide(L)'
;APRTPAGAQGPTPTSTAPDLSDRVEIVRTEYGVPHIFADDVAAMGYGLGWVQAEDYGANLIRSLIENCGEMGRVFGRDSMESDFYDRLRHARARE
;
A
#
# COMPACT_ATOMS: atom_id res chain seq x y z
N ALA A 1 -33.40 1.11 -15.36
CA ALA A 1 -32.51 2.06 -14.66
C ALA A 1 -31.62 1.29 -13.70
N PRO A 2 -30.28 1.36 -13.81
CA PRO A 2 -29.40 0.66 -12.88
C PRO A 2 -29.31 1.44 -11.56
N ARG A 3 -29.52 0.74 -10.43
CA ARG A 3 -29.27 1.25 -9.09
C ARG A 3 -27.79 1.04 -8.75
N THR A 4 -27.06 2.13 -8.57
CA THR A 4 -25.69 2.13 -8.00
C THR A 4 -25.75 1.66 -6.55
N PRO A 5 -24.92 0.70 -6.10
CA PRO A 5 -24.83 0.39 -4.68
C PRO A 5 -24.05 1.52 -4.00
N ALA A 6 -24.69 2.17 -3.03
CA ALA A 6 -24.03 3.10 -2.12
C ALA A 6 -22.93 2.35 -1.36
N GLY A 7 -21.69 2.87 -1.41
CA GLY A 7 -20.57 2.32 -0.66
C GLY A 7 -20.88 2.36 0.83
N ALA A 8 -20.90 1.20 1.48
CA ALA A 8 -20.99 1.10 2.93
C ALA A 8 -19.64 1.55 3.52
N GLN A 9 -19.57 2.82 3.93
CA GLN A 9 -18.51 3.29 4.81
C GLN A 9 -18.78 2.69 6.19
N GLY A 10 -17.99 1.68 6.57
CA GLY A 10 -17.98 1.15 7.93
C GLY A 10 -17.54 2.23 8.93
N PRO A 11 -17.85 2.06 10.23
CA PRO A 11 -17.51 3.06 11.25
C PRO A 11 -15.99 3.25 11.30
N THR A 12 -15.54 4.46 10.96
CA THR A 12 -14.14 4.87 11.16
C THR A 12 -13.91 4.94 12.67
N PRO A 13 -12.96 4.19 13.24
CA PRO A 13 -12.65 4.35 14.65
C PRO A 13 -12.11 5.76 14.87
N THR A 14 -12.83 6.58 15.63
CA THR A 14 -12.36 7.90 16.06
C THR A 14 -11.18 7.68 17.01
N SER A 15 -9.96 7.69 16.46
CA SER A 15 -8.73 7.72 17.25
C SER A 15 -8.61 9.09 17.92
N THR A 16 -8.45 9.10 19.24
CA THR A 16 -8.14 10.33 20.02
C THR A 16 -6.67 10.75 19.86
N ALA A 17 -5.79 9.85 19.41
CA ALA A 17 -4.41 10.21 19.06
C ALA A 17 -4.39 10.97 17.72
N PRO A 18 -3.47 11.96 17.56
CA PRO A 18 -3.30 12.66 16.28
C PRO A 18 -3.11 11.65 15.16
N ASP A 19 -3.73 11.91 14.00
CA ASP A 19 -3.56 11.02 12.87
C ASP A 19 -2.07 10.96 12.48
N LEU A 20 -1.64 9.85 11.91
CA LEU A 20 -0.28 9.74 11.40
C LEU A 20 -0.04 10.77 10.29
N SER A 21 -1.08 11.11 9.52
CA SER A 21 -1.00 12.11 8.45
C SER A 21 -0.69 13.53 8.97
N ASP A 22 -1.23 13.91 10.13
CA ASP A 22 -1.02 15.24 10.73
C ASP A 22 0.42 15.45 11.23
N ARG A 23 1.21 14.38 11.34
CA ARG A 23 2.56 14.36 11.93
C ARG A 23 3.66 14.15 10.88
N VAL A 24 3.32 14.35 9.60
CA VAL A 24 4.21 14.14 8.47
C VAL A 24 4.16 15.35 7.55
N GLU A 25 5.34 15.83 7.17
CA GLU A 25 5.52 16.83 6.12
C GLU A 25 6.33 16.22 4.96
N ILE A 26 5.79 16.31 3.75
CA ILE A 26 6.42 15.79 2.53
C ILE A 26 6.73 16.98 1.62
N VAL A 27 8.02 17.22 1.38
CA VAL A 27 8.49 18.25 0.46
C VAL A 27 9.13 17.59 -0.75
N ARG A 28 8.67 17.94 -1.96
CA ARG A 28 9.25 17.42 -3.20
C ARG A 28 10.20 18.43 -3.83
N THR A 29 11.30 17.92 -4.37
CA THR A 29 12.20 18.72 -5.23
C THR A 29 11.59 18.95 -6.61
N GLU A 30 12.25 19.77 -7.44
CA GLU A 30 11.86 20.01 -8.83
C GLU A 30 11.70 18.72 -9.66
N TYR A 31 12.53 17.71 -9.37
CA TYR A 31 12.48 16.40 -10.05
C TYR A 31 11.56 15.39 -9.34
N GLY A 32 10.74 15.84 -8.39
CA GLY A 32 9.76 15.01 -7.70
C GLY A 32 10.32 14.15 -6.56
N VAL A 33 11.60 14.26 -6.20
CA VAL A 33 12.21 13.45 -5.13
C VAL A 33 11.63 13.87 -3.77
N PRO A 34 10.94 12.97 -3.04
CA PRO A 34 10.32 13.32 -1.77
C PRO A 34 11.34 13.34 -0.63
N HIS A 35 11.31 14.41 0.16
CA HIS A 35 11.94 14.51 1.48
C HIS A 35 10.84 14.43 2.53
N ILE A 36 10.92 13.42 3.41
CA ILE A 36 9.88 13.12 4.40
C ILE A 36 10.39 13.54 5.77
N PHE A 37 9.71 14.49 6.40
CA PHE A 37 9.92 14.91 7.77
C PHE A 37 8.77 14.37 8.62
N ALA A 38 9.08 13.78 9.78
CA ALA A 38 8.07 13.20 10.66
C ALA A 38 8.51 13.23 12.12
N ASP A 39 7.54 13.29 13.03
CA ASP A 39 7.78 13.39 14.48
C ASP A 39 8.37 12.10 15.08
N ASP A 40 8.00 10.94 14.52
CA ASP A 40 8.43 9.63 14.98
C ASP A 40 8.50 8.60 13.82
N VAL A 41 9.03 7.41 14.13
CA VAL A 41 9.22 6.33 13.14
C VAL A 41 7.90 5.82 12.57
N ALA A 42 6.80 5.85 13.35
CA ALA A 42 5.50 5.39 12.87
C ALA A 42 4.92 6.37 11.84
N ALA A 43 4.99 7.68 12.13
CA ALA A 43 4.62 8.74 11.21
C ALA A 43 5.52 8.72 9.97
N MET A 44 6.84 8.53 10.13
CA MET A 44 7.76 8.37 9.01
C MET A 44 7.37 7.19 8.09
N GLY A 45 7.03 6.04 8.68
CA GLY A 45 6.56 4.88 7.93
C GLY A 45 5.27 5.14 7.15
N TYR A 46 4.33 5.91 7.74
CA TYR A 46 3.13 6.38 7.04
C TYR A 46 3.49 7.26 5.84
N GLY A 47 4.33 8.27 6.04
CA GLY A 47 4.80 9.16 4.96
C GLY A 47 5.48 8.40 3.83
N LEU A 48 6.32 7.41 4.16
CA LEU A 48 7.00 6.57 3.17
C LEU A 48 6.00 5.74 2.35
N GLY A 49 5.03 5.13 3.01
CA GLY A 49 3.96 4.39 2.34
C GLY A 49 3.13 5.27 1.42
N TRP A 50 2.83 6.50 1.86
CA TRP A 50 2.10 7.48 1.06
C TRP A 50 2.83 7.84 -0.23
N VAL A 51 4.10 8.27 -0.15
CA VAL A 51 4.86 8.66 -1.36
C VAL A 51 5.03 7.49 -2.32
N GLN A 52 5.19 6.27 -1.80
CA GLN A 52 5.32 5.08 -2.64
C GLN A 52 4.00 4.78 -3.37
N ALA A 53 2.86 4.95 -2.71
CA ALA A 53 1.55 4.78 -3.34
C ALA A 53 1.26 5.88 -4.37
N GLU A 54 1.63 7.13 -4.08
CA GLU A 54 1.46 8.27 -4.98
C GLU A 54 2.29 8.09 -6.26
N ASP A 55 3.57 7.73 -6.14
CA ASP A 55 4.51 7.69 -7.28
C ASP A 55 4.34 6.44 -8.15
N TYR A 56 4.06 5.28 -7.54
CA TYR A 56 4.03 4.00 -8.25
C TYR A 56 2.62 3.46 -8.49
N GLY A 57 1.61 3.98 -7.77
CA GLY A 57 0.20 3.67 -7.97
C GLY A 57 -0.08 2.17 -8.10
N ALA A 58 -0.68 1.76 -9.21
CA ALA A 58 -1.06 0.37 -9.46
C ALA A 58 0.14 -0.60 -9.53
N ASN A 59 1.34 -0.12 -9.86
CA ASN A 59 2.53 -0.97 -9.89
C ASN A 59 2.94 -1.40 -8.48
N LEU A 60 2.83 -0.50 -7.49
CA LEU A 60 3.05 -0.86 -6.08
C LEU A 60 2.12 -2.00 -5.66
N ILE A 61 0.82 -1.84 -5.91
CA ILE A 61 -0.19 -2.84 -5.54
C ILE A 61 0.06 -4.16 -6.25
N ARG A 62 0.41 -4.13 -7.54
CA ARG A 62 0.78 -5.34 -8.30
C ARG A 62 1.95 -6.06 -7.64
N SER A 63 3.03 -5.34 -7.32
CA SER A 63 4.21 -5.92 -6.67
C SER A 63 3.90 -6.48 -5.28
N LEU A 64 2.99 -5.88 -4.52
CA LEU A 64 2.54 -6.44 -3.24
C LEU A 64 1.83 -7.78 -3.43
N ILE A 65 0.90 -7.86 -4.39
CA ILE A 65 0.16 -9.11 -4.68
C ILE A 65 1.13 -10.19 -5.18
N GLU A 66 2.12 -9.81 -6.00
CA GLU A 66 3.14 -10.72 -6.53
C GLU A 66 4.02 -11.27 -5.40
N ASN A 67 4.51 -10.41 -4.50
CA ASN A 67 5.31 -10.83 -3.35
C ASN A 67 4.53 -11.68 -2.33
N CYS A 68 3.19 -11.63 -2.35
CA CYS A 68 2.34 -12.54 -1.61
C CYS A 68 2.04 -13.85 -2.36
N GLY A 69 2.42 -13.95 -3.65
CA GLY A 69 2.13 -15.07 -4.53
C GLY A 69 0.64 -15.27 -4.78
N GLU A 70 -0.06 -14.17 -5.07
CA GLU A 70 -1.50 -14.15 -5.37
C GLU A 70 -1.83 -13.65 -6.79
N MET A 71 -0.86 -13.61 -7.70
CA MET A 71 -1.08 -13.19 -9.09
C MET A 71 -2.13 -14.04 -9.80
N GLY A 72 -2.10 -15.36 -9.63
CA GLY A 72 -3.08 -16.26 -10.22
C GLY A 72 -4.51 -16.01 -9.74
N ARG A 73 -4.67 -15.53 -8.49
CA ARG A 73 -5.97 -15.21 -7.90
C ARG A 73 -6.55 -13.91 -8.46
N VAL A 74 -5.71 -12.93 -8.73
CA VAL A 74 -6.14 -11.58 -9.13
C VAL A 74 -6.15 -11.39 -10.65
N PHE A 75 -5.14 -11.92 -11.35
CA PHE A 75 -4.94 -11.74 -12.79
C PHE A 75 -5.26 -12.99 -13.63
N GLY A 76 -5.59 -14.10 -12.99
CA GLY A 76 -6.06 -15.32 -13.63
C GLY A 76 -4.97 -16.35 -13.90
N ARG A 77 -5.36 -17.45 -14.56
CA ARG A 77 -4.56 -18.67 -14.62
C ARG A 77 -3.15 -18.44 -15.16
N ASP A 78 -3.01 -17.61 -16.18
CA ASP A 78 -1.76 -17.41 -16.89
C ASP A 78 -0.70 -16.67 -16.05
N SER A 79 -1.09 -16.08 -14.92
CA SER A 79 -0.18 -15.39 -14.00
C SER A 79 0.22 -16.24 -12.79
N MET A 80 -0.22 -17.50 -12.67
CA MET A 80 0.02 -18.32 -11.48
C MET A 80 1.44 -18.87 -11.36
N GLU A 81 2.24 -18.81 -12.43
CA GLU A 81 3.56 -19.46 -12.45
C GLU A 81 4.51 -18.85 -11.39
N SER A 82 4.54 -17.52 -11.26
CA SER A 82 5.37 -16.85 -10.26
C SER A 82 4.92 -17.15 -8.82
N ASP A 83 3.61 -17.34 -8.60
CA ASP A 83 3.05 -17.59 -7.27
C ASP A 83 3.66 -18.81 -6.56
N PHE A 84 4.12 -19.83 -7.30
CA PHE A 84 4.73 -21.02 -6.70
C PHE A 84 6.03 -20.68 -5.96
N TYR A 85 6.88 -19.84 -6.57
CA TYR A 85 8.13 -19.39 -5.96
C TYR A 85 7.88 -18.31 -4.92
N ASP A 86 6.98 -17.37 -5.19
CA ASP A 86 6.77 -16.22 -4.33
C ASP A 86 6.02 -16.56 -3.04
N ARG A 87 5.10 -17.54 -3.06
CA ARG A 87 4.51 -18.06 -1.81
C ARG A 87 5.55 -18.68 -0.89
N LEU A 88 6.51 -19.42 -1.43
CA LEU A 88 7.59 -20.00 -0.63
C LEU A 88 8.48 -18.91 -0.02
N ARG A 89 8.83 -17.88 -0.81
CA ARG A 89 9.58 -16.72 -0.32
C ARG A 89 8.80 -15.96 0.76
N HIS A 90 7.52 -15.74 0.53
CA HIS A 90 6.64 -15.07 1.48
C HIS A 90 6.53 -15.83 2.80
N ALA A 91 6.38 -17.15 2.76
CA ALA A 91 6.35 -17.99 3.96
C ALA A 91 7.63 -17.85 4.79
N ARG A 92 8.80 -17.92 4.14
CA ARG A 92 10.11 -17.77 4.79
C ARG A 92 10.33 -16.39 5.39
N ALA A 93 9.82 -15.33 4.76
CA ALA A 93 9.96 -13.97 5.26
C ALA A 93 9.15 -13.70 6.53
N ARG A 94 8.22 -14.59 6.90
CA ARG A 94 7.37 -14.46 8.08
C ARG A 94 7.87 -15.26 9.29
N GLU A 95 8.86 -16.13 9.07
CA GLU A 95 9.57 -16.88 10.12
C GLU A 95 10.60 -15.97 10.82
#